data_AF-A0A7C6SS73-F1
#
_entry.id   AF-A0A7C6SS73-F1
#
_cell.length_a   1.000
_cell.length_b   1.000
_cell.length_c   1.000
_cell.angle_alpha   90.00
_cell.angle_beta   90.00
_cell.angle_gamma   90.00
#
_symmetry.space_group_name_H-M   'P 1'
#
loop_
_entity.id
_entity.type
_entity.pdbx_description
1 polymer ?
#
loop_
_entity_poly.entity_id
_entity_poly.type
_entity_poly.pdbx_seq_one_letter_code
_entity_poly.pdbx_strand_id
1 'polypeptide(L)'
;MWKKARGFKYILTVLIIIALICGCGSNIPIEEEIEKTVPVKVTFSQMEDLPEYQSFPGKILAMDEVTLTPKMGGIVEEVLVNEGDRVKAGQVIIKLEQKDIISQLNQAQAAYDAAMAQLSSLENGQMPQQIAQLESAVNQAEANFKNAKEN
;
A
#
# COMPACT_ATOMS: atom_id res chain seq x y z
N MET A 1 72.86 -44.47 107.20
CA MET A 1 73.93 -44.65 106.18
C MET A 1 73.28 -45.26 104.94
N TRP A 2 72.61 -44.51 104.06
CA TRP A 2 73.12 -43.62 102.99
C TRP A 2 74.02 -44.33 101.96
N LYS A 3 73.42 -44.67 100.79
CA LYS A 3 73.99 -44.63 99.41
C LYS A 3 73.60 -45.84 98.55
N LYS A 4 72.48 -45.75 97.81
CA LYS A 4 72.43 -46.13 96.37
C LYS A 4 71.18 -45.64 95.59
N ALA A 5 70.42 -44.68 96.11
CA ALA A 5 69.31 -44.00 95.43
C ALA A 5 69.77 -42.89 94.44
N ARG A 6 70.83 -43.13 93.66
CA ARG A 6 71.34 -42.18 92.65
C ARG A 6 71.00 -42.59 91.21
N GLY A 7 70.85 -43.89 90.90
CA GLY A 7 70.49 -44.36 89.55
C GLY A 7 69.03 -44.08 89.15
N PHE A 8 68.10 -44.17 90.12
CA PHE A 8 66.67 -43.94 89.86
C PHE A 8 66.35 -42.48 89.50
N LYS A 9 67.11 -41.51 90.04
CA LYS A 9 66.95 -40.10 89.69
C LYS A 9 67.33 -39.82 88.22
N TYR A 10 68.41 -40.44 87.72
CA TYR A 10 68.81 -40.28 86.32
C TYR A 10 67.84 -40.99 85.35
N ILE A 11 67.30 -42.14 85.73
CA ILE A 11 66.26 -42.85 84.94
C ILE A 11 64.99 -42.01 84.85
N LEU A 12 64.56 -41.38 85.95
CA LEU A 12 63.38 -40.50 85.97
C LEU A 12 63.60 -39.23 85.13
N THR A 13 64.80 -38.63 85.16
CA THR A 13 65.12 -37.44 84.35
C THR A 13 65.22 -37.75 82.85
N VAL A 14 65.74 -38.93 82.47
CA VAL A 14 65.81 -39.34 81.06
C VAL A 14 64.40 -39.63 80.50
N LEU A 15 63.51 -40.20 81.31
CA LEU A 15 62.14 -40.53 80.91
C LEU A 15 61.27 -39.26 80.70
N ILE A 16 61.51 -38.20 81.50
CA ILE A 16 60.88 -36.88 81.33
C ILE A 16 61.39 -36.17 80.06
N ILE A 17 62.67 -36.28 79.74
CA ILE A 17 63.25 -35.66 78.52
C ILE A 17 62.75 -36.37 77.25
N ILE A 18 62.60 -37.71 77.28
CA ILE A 18 62.02 -38.47 76.16
C ILE A 18 60.54 -38.12 75.93
N ALA A 19 59.77 -37.88 77.01
CA ALA A 19 58.38 -37.44 76.91
C ALA A 19 58.22 -36.03 76.30
N LEU A 20 59.21 -35.14 76.48
CA LEU A 20 59.22 -33.80 75.89
C LEU A 20 59.56 -33.79 74.38
N ILE A 21 60.22 -34.82 73.86
CA ILE A 21 60.68 -34.85 72.45
C ILE A 21 59.65 -35.49 71.51
N CYS A 22 58.70 -36.29 72.02
CA CYS A 22 57.63 -36.89 71.21
C CYS A 22 56.37 -36.01 71.03
N GLY A 23 56.42 -34.73 71.43
CA GLY A 23 55.27 -33.81 71.43
C GLY A 23 55.13 -32.88 70.22
N CYS A 24 55.99 -32.97 69.19
CA CYS A 24 55.90 -32.10 68.01
C CYS A 24 55.66 -32.93 66.73
N GLY A 25 54.38 -33.18 66.47
CA GLY A 25 53.86 -33.84 65.27
C GLY A 25 52.48 -33.28 64.94
N SER A 26 52.36 -31.96 64.85
CA SER A 26 51.13 -31.28 64.45
C SER A 26 51.14 -31.08 62.93
N ASN A 27 50.54 -32.03 62.20
CA ASN A 27 50.06 -31.79 60.85
C ASN A 27 48.95 -30.73 60.94
N ILE A 28 49.22 -29.54 60.42
CA ILE A 28 48.24 -28.44 60.33
C ILE A 28 47.29 -28.81 59.18
N PRO A 29 46.00 -29.09 59.43
CA PRO A 29 45.04 -29.22 58.36
C PRO A 29 44.83 -27.84 57.76
N ILE A 30 45.02 -27.70 56.45
CA ILE A 30 44.62 -26.51 55.73
C ILE A 30 43.09 -26.56 55.64
N GLU A 31 42.42 -25.82 56.50
CA GLU A 31 40.98 -25.62 56.43
C GLU A 31 40.70 -24.67 55.26
N GLU A 32 40.19 -25.19 54.15
CA GLU A 32 39.70 -24.36 53.05
C GLU A 32 38.50 -23.54 53.55
N GLU A 33 38.71 -22.24 53.72
CA GLU A 33 37.64 -21.27 53.89
C GLU A 33 36.84 -21.21 52.58
N ILE A 34 35.76 -22.01 52.51
CA ILE A 34 34.80 -21.94 51.41
C ILE A 34 34.06 -20.61 51.55
N GLU A 35 34.49 -19.60 50.80
CA GLU A 35 33.78 -18.33 50.65
C GLU A 35 32.30 -18.62 50.35
N LYS A 36 31.43 -18.13 51.24
CA LYS A 36 30.00 -18.35 51.18
C LYS A 36 29.42 -17.62 49.97
N THR A 37 29.35 -18.31 48.83
CA THR A 37 28.74 -17.76 47.62
C THR A 37 27.23 -17.65 47.80
N VAL A 38 26.69 -16.46 47.54
CA VAL A 38 25.24 -16.24 47.46
C VAL A 38 24.85 -16.50 46.00
N PRO A 39 24.09 -17.57 45.69
CA PRO A 39 23.72 -17.84 44.32
C PRO A 39 22.74 -16.77 43.83
N VAL A 40 23.18 -16.01 42.83
CA VAL A 40 22.35 -15.07 42.09
C VAL A 40 22.00 -15.67 40.74
N LYS A 41 20.71 -15.64 40.40
CA LYS A 41 20.23 -16.08 39.09
C LYS A 41 20.66 -15.03 38.05
N VAL A 42 21.56 -15.42 37.16
CA VAL A 42 21.96 -14.61 36.02
C VAL A 42 21.15 -14.97 34.78
N THR A 43 20.88 -13.98 33.94
CA THR A 43 20.32 -14.17 32.60
C THR A 43 21.16 -13.36 31.62
N PHE A 44 21.45 -13.93 30.46
CA PHE A 44 22.21 -13.25 29.41
C PHE A 44 21.26 -12.44 28.52
N SER A 45 21.56 -11.16 28.29
CA SER A 45 20.85 -10.36 27.30
C SER A 45 21.30 -10.76 25.89
N GLN A 46 20.33 -10.91 24.99
CA GLN A 46 20.59 -11.06 23.57
C GLN A 46 20.19 -9.75 22.89
N MET A 47 21.04 -9.25 21.98
CA MET A 47 20.65 -8.14 21.11
C MET A 47 19.82 -8.71 19.97
N GLU A 48 18.54 -8.38 19.97
CA GLU A 48 17.62 -8.67 18.89
C GLU A 48 17.14 -7.34 18.31
N ASP A 49 17.05 -7.26 16.99
CA ASP A 49 16.54 -6.08 16.31
C ASP A 49 15.01 -6.05 16.46
N LEU A 50 14.52 -5.08 17.23
CA LEU A 50 13.10 -4.88 17.50
C LEU A 50 12.61 -3.72 16.64
N PRO A 51 12.02 -3.99 15.46
CA PRO A 51 11.43 -2.93 14.67
C PRO A 51 10.29 -2.27 15.44
N GLU A 52 10.39 -0.96 15.64
CA GLU A 52 9.33 -0.15 16.23
C GLU A 52 8.33 0.23 15.15
N TYR A 53 7.12 -0.33 15.22
CA TYR A 53 6.03 -0.01 14.30
C TYR A 53 5.20 1.16 14.84
N GLN A 54 5.04 2.21 14.03
CA GLN A 54 4.09 3.29 14.30
C GLN A 54 2.88 3.14 13.38
N SER A 55 1.68 3.21 13.95
CA SER A 55 0.43 3.18 13.20
C SER A 55 -0.24 4.54 13.28
N PHE A 56 -0.67 5.05 12.12
CA PHE A 56 -1.41 6.29 12.01
C PHE A 56 -2.78 6.01 11.41
N PRO A 57 -3.87 6.59 11.94
CA PRO A 57 -5.16 6.52 11.30
C PRO A 57 -5.12 7.30 9.97
N GLY A 58 -5.64 6.69 8.90
CA GLY A 58 -5.76 7.31 7.59
C GLY A 58 -7.13 7.06 7.00
N LYS A 59 -7.55 7.93 6.08
CA LYS A 59 -8.80 7.76 5.32
C LYS A 59 -8.48 7.41 3.88
N ILE A 60 -9.17 6.39 3.36
CA ILE A 60 -9.13 6.07 1.93
C ILE A 60 -10.11 6.99 1.22
N LEU A 61 -9.63 7.68 0.19
CA LEU A 61 -10.43 8.54 -0.67
C LEU A 61 -10.45 7.97 -2.09
N ALA A 62 -11.51 8.25 -2.83
CA ALA A 62 -11.54 7.98 -4.25
C ALA A 62 -10.48 8.84 -4.94
N MET A 63 -9.80 8.26 -5.94
CA MET A 63 -8.78 9.00 -6.70
C MET A 63 -9.43 10.07 -7.57
N ASP A 64 -10.57 9.73 -8.19
CA ASP A 64 -11.40 10.64 -8.98
C ASP A 64 -12.88 10.40 -8.62
N GLU A 65 -13.65 11.48 -8.52
CA GLU A 65 -15.10 11.45 -8.33
C GLU A 65 -15.73 12.40 -9.36
N VAL A 66 -16.63 11.88 -10.19
CA VAL A 66 -17.24 12.63 -11.28
C VAL A 66 -18.76 12.50 -11.24
N THR A 67 -19.46 13.62 -11.38
CA THR A 67 -20.90 13.64 -11.61
C THR A 67 -21.15 13.62 -13.12
N LEU A 68 -21.88 12.62 -13.59
CA LEU A 68 -22.22 12.48 -15.00
C LEU A 68 -23.48 13.30 -15.31
N THR A 69 -23.34 14.24 -16.23
CA THR A 69 -24.44 15.08 -16.71
C THR A 69 -24.53 14.93 -18.23
N PRO A 70 -25.74 14.73 -18.79
CA PRO A 70 -25.89 14.69 -20.23
C PRO A 70 -25.52 16.04 -20.86
N LYS A 71 -24.93 16.00 -22.07
CA LYS A 71 -24.53 17.22 -22.80
C LYS A 71 -25.73 18.09 -23.20
N MET A 72 -26.88 17.46 -23.43
CA MET A 72 -28.11 18.09 -23.83
C MET A 72 -29.25 17.64 -22.91
N GLY A 73 -30.23 18.51 -22.70
CA GLY A 73 -31.46 18.14 -22.02
C GLY A 73 -32.27 17.15 -22.86
N GLY A 74 -32.93 16.20 -22.20
CA GLY A 74 -33.74 15.20 -22.87
C GLY A 74 -34.46 14.30 -21.87
N ILE A 75 -35.34 13.45 -22.39
CA ILE A 75 -36.05 12.43 -21.61
C ILE A 75 -35.20 11.16 -21.60
N VAL A 76 -35.08 10.53 -20.44
CA VAL A 76 -34.42 9.22 -20.32
C VAL A 76 -35.33 8.16 -20.94
N GLU A 77 -34.83 7.50 -22.00
CA GLU A 77 -35.49 6.36 -22.63
C GLU A 77 -35.21 5.08 -21.82
N GLU A 78 -33.95 4.86 -21.44
CA GLU A 78 -33.53 3.64 -20.75
C GLU A 78 -32.29 3.88 -19.87
N VAL A 79 -32.23 3.17 -18.75
CA VAL A 79 -31.04 3.07 -17.88
C VAL A 79 -30.47 1.67 -18.02
N LEU A 80 -29.20 1.56 -18.43
CA LEU A 80 -28.56 0.30 -18.83
C LEU A 80 -27.68 -0.31 -17.73
N VAL A 81 -27.59 0.33 -16.57
CA VAL A 81 -26.74 -0.07 -15.43
C VAL A 81 -27.48 0.11 -14.11
N ASN A 82 -27.08 -0.65 -13.10
CA ASN A 82 -27.63 -0.56 -11.75
C ASN A 82 -26.66 0.16 -10.80
N GLU A 83 -27.18 0.59 -9.66
CA GLU A 83 -26.37 1.17 -8.59
C GLU A 83 -25.32 0.15 -8.09
N GLY A 84 -24.06 0.58 -8.03
CA GLY A 84 -22.94 -0.27 -7.61
C GLY A 84 -22.25 -1.05 -8.73
N ASP A 85 -22.75 -0.98 -9.97
CA ASP A 85 -22.13 -1.65 -11.11
C ASP A 85 -20.77 -1.03 -11.48
N ARG A 86 -19.81 -1.89 -11.84
CA ARG A 86 -18.52 -1.46 -12.39
C ARG A 86 -18.66 -1.22 -13.89
N VAL A 87 -18.41 0.02 -14.31
CA VAL A 87 -18.46 0.42 -15.72
C VAL A 87 -17.07 0.75 -16.26
N LYS A 88 -16.89 0.63 -17.58
CA LYS A 88 -15.65 1.00 -18.27
C LYS A 88 -15.81 2.34 -19.00
N ALA A 89 -14.69 3.00 -19.27
CA ALA A 89 -14.68 4.20 -20.11
C ALA A 89 -15.31 3.90 -21.48
N GLY A 90 -16.24 4.76 -21.91
CA GLY A 90 -16.99 4.60 -23.16
C GLY A 90 -18.21 3.68 -23.09
N GLN A 91 -18.49 3.04 -21.95
CA GLN A 91 -19.69 2.24 -21.77
C GLN A 91 -20.93 3.13 -21.70
N VAL A 92 -21.97 2.78 -22.46
CA VAL A 92 -23.27 3.47 -22.39
C VAL A 92 -23.98 3.06 -21.11
N ILE A 93 -24.37 4.04 -20.31
CA ILE A 93 -25.06 3.84 -19.02
C ILE A 93 -26.53 4.30 -19.06
N ILE A 94 -26.84 5.28 -19.89
CA ILE A 94 -28.16 5.89 -20.04
C ILE A 94 -28.36 6.19 -21.51
N LYS A 95 -29.56 5.90 -22.02
CA LYS A 95 -30.00 6.26 -23.35
C LYS A 95 -31.08 7.33 -23.23
N LEU A 96 -30.88 8.44 -23.94
CA LEU A 96 -31.87 9.51 -24.05
C LEU A 96 -32.73 9.27 -25.30
N GLU A 97 -33.99 9.69 -25.21
CA GLU A 97 -34.92 9.70 -26.35
C GLU A 97 -34.40 10.68 -27.42
N GLN A 98 -34.31 10.20 -28.67
CA GLN A 98 -33.67 10.93 -29.78
C GLN A 98 -34.63 11.23 -30.94
N LYS A 99 -35.95 11.08 -30.75
CA LYS A 99 -36.91 11.19 -31.85
C LYS A 99 -36.82 12.51 -32.60
N ASP A 100 -36.80 13.63 -31.86
CA ASP A 100 -36.75 14.96 -32.45
C ASP A 100 -35.38 15.25 -33.08
N ILE A 101 -34.30 14.79 -32.44
CA ILE A 101 -32.92 14.95 -32.95
C ILE A 101 -32.73 14.19 -34.27
N ILE A 102 -33.20 12.94 -34.33
CA ILE A 102 -33.16 12.13 -35.55
C ILE A 102 -34.01 12.77 -36.65
N SER A 103 -35.18 13.31 -36.30
CA SER A 103 -36.03 14.01 -37.27
C SER A 103 -35.34 15.27 -37.84
N GLN A 104 -34.67 16.06 -37.00
CA GLN A 104 -33.93 17.24 -37.43
C GLN A 104 -32.71 16.87 -38.29
N LEU A 105 -31.99 15.82 -37.92
CA LEU A 105 -30.87 15.30 -38.71
C LEU A 105 -31.34 14.86 -40.10
N ASN A 106 -32.45 14.10 -40.16
CA ASN A 106 -33.03 13.66 -41.43
C ASN A 106 -33.50 14.84 -42.30
N GLN A 107 -34.09 15.86 -41.69
CA GLN A 107 -34.50 17.08 -42.40
C GLN A 107 -33.28 17.83 -42.97
N ALA A 108 -32.21 17.96 -42.19
CA ALA A 108 -30.98 18.62 -42.64
C ALA A 108 -30.26 17.82 -43.74
N GLN A 109 -30.22 16.50 -43.63
CA GLN A 109 -29.70 15.61 -44.67
C GLN A 109 -30.51 15.77 -45.97
N ALA A 110 -31.84 15.73 -45.90
CA ALA A 110 -32.69 15.90 -47.08
C ALA A 110 -32.50 17.27 -47.76
N ALA A 111 -32.29 18.34 -46.99
CA ALA A 111 -31.99 19.67 -47.53
C ALA A 111 -30.63 19.72 -48.25
N TYR A 112 -29.61 19.06 -47.69
CA TYR A 112 -28.29 18.92 -48.31
C TYR A 112 -28.37 18.11 -49.62
N ASP A 113 -29.06 16.97 -49.60
CA ASP A 113 -29.23 16.12 -50.78
C ASP A 113 -30.02 16.85 -51.89
N ALA A 114 -31.04 17.64 -51.53
CA ALA A 114 -31.77 18.46 -52.49
C ALA A 114 -30.89 19.56 -53.12
N ALA A 115 -30.06 20.24 -52.32
CA ALA A 115 -29.14 21.26 -52.82
C ALA A 115 -28.08 20.66 -53.75
N MET A 116 -27.55 19.48 -53.39
CA MET A 116 -26.60 18.75 -54.22
C MET A 116 -27.23 18.25 -55.50
N ALA A 117 -28.46 17.73 -55.44
CA ALA A 117 -29.21 17.33 -56.62
C ALA A 117 -29.43 18.52 -57.56
N GLN A 118 -29.76 19.70 -57.03
CA GLN A 118 -29.91 20.92 -57.81
C GLN A 118 -28.60 21.32 -58.51
N LEU A 119 -27.46 21.23 -57.82
CA LEU A 119 -26.14 21.49 -58.41
C LEU A 119 -25.78 20.44 -59.49
N SER A 120 -26.13 19.18 -59.28
CA SER A 120 -25.90 18.10 -60.25
C SER A 120 -26.80 18.18 -61.48
N SER A 121 -27.97 18.81 -61.34
CA SER A 121 -28.92 19.02 -62.44
C SER A 121 -28.47 20.08 -63.46
N LEU A 122 -27.37 20.79 -63.18
CA LEU A 122 -26.86 21.80 -64.10
C LEU A 122 -26.15 21.12 -65.28
N GLU A 123 -26.75 21.21 -66.46
CA GLU A 123 -26.16 20.75 -67.71
C GLU A 123 -25.22 21.79 -68.34
N ASN A 124 -24.37 21.35 -69.27
CA ASN A 124 -23.38 22.16 -69.97
C ASN A 124 -24.00 23.45 -70.57
N GLY A 125 -23.47 24.63 -70.19
CA GLY A 125 -23.88 25.93 -70.74
C GLY A 125 -24.36 26.96 -69.72
N GLN A 126 -24.33 26.64 -68.43
CA GLN A 126 -24.78 27.58 -67.39
C GLN A 126 -23.77 28.67 -67.05
N MET A 127 -24.29 29.83 -66.65
CA MET A 127 -23.46 30.97 -66.27
C MET A 127 -22.68 30.68 -64.98
N PRO A 128 -21.40 31.06 -64.87
CA PRO A 128 -20.60 30.85 -63.67
C PRO A 128 -21.23 31.42 -62.39
N GLN A 129 -22.00 32.52 -62.48
CA GLN A 129 -22.69 33.08 -61.32
C GLN A 129 -23.75 32.11 -60.74
N GLN A 130 -24.44 31.34 -61.59
CA GLN A 130 -25.46 30.38 -61.16
C GLN A 130 -24.83 29.18 -60.44
N ILE A 131 -23.70 28.69 -60.96
CA ILE A 131 -22.95 27.59 -60.34
C ILE A 131 -22.46 28.04 -58.95
N ALA A 132 -21.81 29.20 -58.86
CA ALA A 132 -21.31 29.72 -57.58
C ALA A 132 -22.41 29.93 -56.53
N GLN A 133 -23.61 30.34 -56.96
CA GLN A 133 -24.76 30.49 -56.07
C GLN A 133 -25.26 29.13 -55.55
N LEU A 134 -25.29 28.10 -56.39
CA LEU A 134 -25.71 26.76 -56.01
C LEU A 134 -24.65 26.06 -55.14
N GLU A 135 -23.37 26.22 -55.45
CA GLU A 135 -22.26 25.78 -54.58
C GLU A 135 -22.35 26.41 -53.19
N SER A 136 -22.63 27.72 -53.12
CA SER A 136 -22.85 28.41 -51.84
C SER A 136 -24.04 27.83 -51.08
N ALA A 137 -25.12 27.48 -51.77
CA ALA A 137 -26.29 26.84 -51.16
C ALA A 137 -25.97 25.43 -50.65
N VAL A 138 -25.21 24.62 -51.41
CA VAL A 138 -24.73 23.31 -50.96
C VAL A 138 -23.85 23.45 -49.71
N ASN A 139 -22.90 24.38 -49.72
CA ASN A 139 -22.01 24.62 -48.58
C ASN A 139 -22.79 25.02 -47.32
N GLN A 140 -23.83 25.84 -47.47
CA GLN A 140 -24.69 26.24 -46.35
C GLN A 140 -25.53 25.07 -45.83
N ALA A 141 -26.08 24.25 -46.73
CA ALA A 141 -26.81 23.06 -46.34
C ALA A 141 -25.90 22.01 -45.68
N GLU A 142 -24.66 21.85 -46.14
CA GLU A 142 -23.65 20.98 -45.55
C GLU A 142 -23.30 21.43 -44.14
N ALA A 143 -23.06 22.73 -43.94
CA ALA A 143 -22.78 23.30 -42.62
C ALA A 143 -23.93 23.02 -41.65
N ASN A 144 -25.18 23.17 -42.09
CA ASN A 144 -26.36 22.87 -41.28
C ASN A 144 -26.47 21.38 -40.94
N PHE A 145 -26.23 20.49 -41.91
CA PHE A 145 -26.22 19.05 -41.69
C PHE A 145 -25.13 18.63 -40.70
N LYS A 146 -23.92 19.18 -40.84
CA LYS A 146 -22.81 18.94 -39.92
C LYS A 146 -23.14 19.40 -38.50
N ASN A 147 -23.71 20.60 -38.36
CA ASN A 147 -24.17 21.11 -37.07
C ASN A 147 -25.24 20.20 -36.46
N ALA A 148 -26.21 19.71 -37.25
CA ALA A 148 -27.24 18.80 -36.77
C ALA A 148 -26.71 17.40 -36.38
N LYS A 149 -25.53 17.01 -36.88
CA LYS A 149 -24.87 15.75 -36.55
C LYS A 149 -23.98 15.84 -35.30
N GLU A 150 -23.42 17.02 -35.04
CA GLU A 150 -22.54 17.27 -33.88
C GLU A 150 -23.32 17.52 -32.58
N ASN A 151 -24.58 17.96 -32.69
CA ASN A 151 -25.50 18.18 -31.57
C ASN A 151 -26.35 16.95 -31.28
#